data_AF-Q93I42-F1
#
_entry.id   AF-Q93I42-F1
#
_cell.length_a   1.000
_cell.length_b   1.000
_cell.length_c   1.000
_cell.angle_alpha   90.00
_cell.angle_beta   90.00
_cell.angle_gamma   90.00
#
_symmetry.space_group_name_H-M   'P 1'
#
loop_
_entity.id
_entity.type
_entity.pdbx_description
1 polymer ?
#
loop_
_entity_poly.entity_id
_entity_poly.type
_entity_poly.pdbx_seq_one_letter_code
_entity_poly.pdbx_strand_id
1 'polypeptide(L)'
;AFQQNNGQFNISDPRYLNTLKLFLTGVSPLEYAAHRGYAMAGRSLRGVGARVACQMQSIDELRHAQTQFHTISHFNKYFHGLHDPQHMHDRVWYLSVPKSYFEDAMSAGPFEFITAISFSFEYVLTNLLFMPFMSGAAYNGDMATV
;
A
#
# COMPACT_ATOMS: atom_id res chain seq x y z
N ALA A 1 -0.36 17.82 -13.99
CA ALA A 1 -1.53 18.71 -13.92
C ALA A 1 -2.03 18.92 -12.49
N PHE A 2 -2.36 17.86 -11.72
CA PHE A 2 -2.90 17.98 -10.35
C PHE A 2 -2.13 18.95 -9.43
N GLN A 3 -0.84 18.68 -9.18
CA GLN A 3 -0.02 19.49 -8.26
C GLN A 3 0.16 20.94 -8.71
N GLN A 4 0.30 21.16 -10.02
CA GLN A 4 0.48 22.49 -10.61
C GLN A 4 -0.78 23.37 -10.46
N ASN A 5 -1.96 22.75 -10.42
CA ASN A 5 -3.25 23.44 -10.34
C ASN A 5 -3.84 23.45 -8.93
N ASN A 6 -3.04 23.17 -7.90
CA ASN A 6 -3.50 23.05 -6.51
C ASN A 6 -4.71 22.11 -6.35
N GLY A 7 -4.69 20.97 -7.05
CA GLY A 7 -5.81 20.03 -7.08
C GLY A 7 -6.22 19.46 -5.71
N GLN A 8 -5.35 19.53 -4.71
CA GLN A 8 -5.64 19.12 -3.34
C GLN A 8 -6.79 19.89 -2.68
N PHE A 9 -7.12 21.08 -3.18
CA PHE A 9 -8.25 21.88 -2.69
C PHE A 9 -9.58 21.58 -3.39
N ASN A 10 -9.56 20.69 -4.40
CA ASN A 10 -10.77 20.30 -5.15
C ASN A 10 -11.45 19.04 -4.58
N ILE A 11 -10.95 18.51 -3.46
CA ILE A 11 -11.62 17.40 -2.76
C ILE A 11 -12.93 17.85 -2.13
N SER A 12 -13.86 16.92 -1.95
CA SER A 12 -15.23 17.19 -1.46
C SER A 12 -15.27 17.87 -0.08
N ASP A 13 -14.47 17.39 0.88
CA ASP A 13 -14.42 17.87 2.25
C ASP A 13 -13.05 17.51 2.88
N PRO A 14 -12.43 18.38 3.70
CA PRO A 14 -11.16 18.07 4.37
C PRO A 14 -11.16 16.79 5.21
N ARG A 15 -12.32 16.29 5.66
CA ARG A 15 -12.45 15.01 6.36
C ARG A 15 -12.03 13.82 5.51
N TYR A 16 -12.16 13.90 4.17
CA TYR A 16 -11.68 12.86 3.24
C TYR A 16 -10.19 12.55 3.45
N LEU A 17 -9.39 13.55 3.82
CA LEU A 17 -7.94 13.38 4.03
C LEU A 17 -7.61 12.38 5.14
N ASN A 18 -8.53 12.11 6.09
CA ASN A 18 -8.29 11.08 7.10
C ASN A 18 -8.19 9.69 6.48
N THR A 19 -8.87 9.44 5.36
CA THR A 19 -8.74 8.23 4.56
C THR A 19 -7.33 8.12 3.98
N LEU A 20 -6.78 9.21 3.41
CA LEU A 20 -5.42 9.22 2.88
C LEU A 20 -4.36 9.05 3.98
N LYS A 21 -4.59 9.58 5.19
CA LYS A 21 -3.71 9.35 6.35
C LYS A 21 -3.66 7.88 6.71
N LEU A 22 -4.83 7.22 6.78
CA LEU A 22 -4.90 5.79 7.07
C LEU A 22 -4.22 4.98 5.96
N PHE A 23 -4.43 5.34 4.70
CA PHE A 23 -3.80 4.66 3.57
C PHE A 23 -2.27 4.78 3.60
N LEU A 24 -1.74 6.00 3.70
CA LEU A 24 -0.29 6.22 3.66
C LEU A 24 0.44 5.60 4.86
N THR A 25 -0.19 5.58 6.03
CA THR A 25 0.43 5.05 7.27
C THR A 25 0.14 3.57 7.50
N GLY A 26 -0.95 3.03 6.96
CA GLY A 26 -1.42 1.67 7.18
C GLY A 26 -1.23 0.72 6.01
N VAL A 27 -1.44 1.18 4.77
CA VAL A 27 -1.43 0.35 3.56
C VAL A 27 -0.12 0.51 2.78
N SER A 28 0.34 1.72 2.53
CA SER A 28 1.58 1.93 1.75
C SER A 28 2.83 1.24 2.31
N PRO A 29 3.01 1.10 3.64
CA PRO A 29 4.10 0.30 4.19
C PRO A 29 3.97 -1.20 3.87
N LEU A 30 2.75 -1.70 3.66
CA LEU A 30 2.50 -3.09 3.31
C LEU A 30 2.96 -3.41 1.89
N GLU A 31 2.86 -2.47 0.94
CA GLU A 31 3.41 -2.67 -0.41
C GLU A 31 4.93 -2.85 -0.35
N TYR A 32 5.61 -2.07 0.48
CA TYR A 32 7.06 -2.25 0.69
C TYR A 32 7.38 -3.57 1.42
N ALA A 33 6.51 -4.02 2.33
CA ALA A 33 6.63 -5.32 2.96
C ALA A 33 6.44 -6.46 1.94
N ALA A 34 5.41 -6.38 1.11
CA ALA A 34 5.11 -7.32 0.02
C ALA A 34 6.26 -7.40 -0.98
N HIS A 35 6.83 -6.26 -1.39
CA HIS A 35 8.04 -6.21 -2.21
C HIS A 35 9.15 -7.11 -1.65
N ARG A 36 9.46 -6.97 -0.35
CA ARG A 36 10.50 -7.77 0.31
C ARG A 36 10.11 -9.24 0.41
N GLY A 37 8.86 -9.53 0.79
CA GLY A 37 8.34 -10.89 0.89
C GLY A 37 8.41 -11.64 -0.44
N TYR A 38 7.97 -11.01 -1.52
CA TYR A 38 8.03 -11.57 -2.87
C TYR A 38 9.47 -11.72 -3.39
N ALA A 39 10.39 -10.80 -3.04
CA ALA A 39 11.81 -10.96 -3.36
C ALA A 39 12.40 -12.21 -2.67
N MET A 40 12.05 -12.43 -1.40
CA MET A 40 12.46 -13.62 -0.63
C MET A 40 11.84 -14.92 -1.20
N ALA A 41 10.55 -14.90 -1.52
CA ALA A 41 9.85 -16.03 -2.14
C ALA A 41 10.44 -16.37 -3.52
N GLY A 42 10.70 -15.35 -4.34
CA GLY A 42 11.32 -15.46 -5.65
C GLY A 42 12.74 -16.01 -5.63
N ARG A 43 13.45 -15.91 -4.50
CA ARG A 43 14.74 -16.58 -4.29
C ARG A 43 14.58 -18.01 -3.76
N SER A 44 13.57 -18.27 -2.95
CA SER A 44 13.39 -19.51 -2.18
C SER A 44 12.75 -20.64 -3.00
N LEU A 45 11.85 -20.30 -3.93
CA LEU A 45 11.14 -21.29 -4.75
C LEU A 45 12.05 -21.91 -5.83
N ARG A 46 11.93 -23.23 -6.03
CA ARG A 46 12.79 -23.97 -6.97
C ARG A 46 12.33 -23.89 -8.43
N GLY A 47 11.03 -23.78 -8.67
CA GLY A 47 10.45 -23.68 -10.02
C GLY A 47 10.74 -22.32 -10.65
N VAL A 48 11.33 -22.31 -11.85
CA VAL A 48 11.70 -21.07 -12.57
C VAL A 48 10.49 -20.16 -12.79
N GLY A 49 9.35 -20.74 -13.21
CA GLY A 49 8.12 -19.96 -13.45
C GLY A 49 7.65 -19.22 -12.19
N ALA A 50 7.60 -19.92 -11.06
CA ALA A 50 7.22 -19.31 -9.78
C ALA A 50 8.21 -18.23 -9.34
N ARG A 51 9.52 -18.42 -9.57
CA ARG A 51 10.53 -17.40 -9.25
C ARG A 51 10.32 -16.12 -10.05
N VAL A 52 10.17 -16.24 -11.37
CA VAL A 52 9.98 -15.08 -12.26
C VAL A 52 8.69 -14.35 -11.91
N ALA A 53 7.60 -15.08 -11.66
CA ALA A 53 6.34 -14.49 -11.20
C ALA A 53 6.51 -13.69 -9.90
N CYS A 54 7.16 -14.27 -8.88
CA CYS A 54 7.41 -13.56 -7.62
C CYS A 54 8.33 -12.34 -7.81
N GLN A 55 9.32 -12.41 -8.69
CA GLN A 55 10.20 -11.27 -8.96
C GLN A 55 9.48 -10.13 -9.68
N MET A 56 8.59 -10.45 -10.63
CA MET A 56 7.73 -9.46 -11.28
C MET A 56 6.76 -8.84 -10.27
N GLN A 57 6.14 -9.64 -9.41
CA GLN A 57 5.29 -9.11 -8.34
C GLN A 57 6.10 -8.20 -7.40
N SER A 58 7.30 -8.63 -6.99
CA SER A 58 8.17 -7.85 -6.11
C SER A 58 8.47 -6.45 -6.68
N ILE A 59 8.80 -6.33 -7.96
CA ILE A 59 9.06 -5.01 -8.56
C ILE A 59 7.78 -4.19 -8.72
N ASP A 60 6.63 -4.82 -8.96
CA ASP A 60 5.33 -4.14 -8.96
C ASP A 60 5.01 -3.56 -7.59
N GLU A 61 5.21 -4.31 -6.50
CA GLU A 61 4.94 -3.78 -5.16
C GLU A 61 5.89 -2.66 -4.75
N LEU A 62 7.14 -2.69 -5.22
CA LEU A 62 8.05 -1.55 -5.04
C LEU A 62 7.55 -0.33 -5.81
N ARG A 63 7.04 -0.52 -7.03
CA ARG A 63 6.42 0.54 -7.83
C ARG A 63 5.22 1.10 -7.08
N HIS A 64 4.33 0.26 -6.54
CA HIS A 64 3.15 0.70 -5.78
C HIS A 64 3.58 1.56 -4.60
N ALA A 65 4.47 1.05 -3.74
CA ALA A 65 5.00 1.80 -2.60
C ALA A 65 5.49 3.19 -3.03
N GLN A 66 6.39 3.27 -4.01
CA GLN A 66 6.94 4.54 -4.47
C GLN A 66 5.87 5.48 -5.05
N THR A 67 4.98 4.96 -5.89
CA THR A 67 3.92 5.77 -6.51
C THR A 67 2.92 6.29 -5.49
N GLN A 68 2.56 5.51 -4.47
CA GLN A 68 1.64 5.95 -3.42
C GLN A 68 2.25 7.10 -2.59
N PHE A 69 3.55 7.03 -2.26
CA PHE A 69 4.27 8.15 -1.66
C PHE A 69 4.27 9.38 -2.55
N HIS A 70 4.55 9.24 -3.85
CA HIS A 70 4.53 10.36 -4.79
C HIS A 70 3.14 10.97 -4.95
N THR A 71 2.10 10.14 -5.05
CA THR A 71 0.69 10.56 -5.14
C THR A 71 0.30 11.41 -3.94
N ILE A 72 0.57 10.93 -2.72
CA ILE A 72 0.14 11.60 -1.48
C ILE A 72 1.11 12.73 -1.07
N SER A 73 2.31 12.81 -1.67
CA SER A 73 3.32 13.82 -1.35
C SER A 73 2.82 15.26 -1.40
N HIS A 74 1.89 15.56 -2.32
CA HIS A 74 1.34 16.91 -2.45
C HIS A 74 0.40 17.23 -1.30
N PHE A 75 -0.46 16.29 -0.88
CA PHE A 75 -1.31 16.46 0.28
C PHE A 75 -0.49 16.67 1.57
N ASN A 76 0.61 15.95 1.76
CA ASN A 76 1.49 16.11 2.92
C ASN A 76 2.06 17.53 3.07
N LYS A 77 2.21 18.29 1.98
CA LYS A 77 2.68 19.68 2.03
C LYS A 77 1.68 20.64 2.65
N TYR A 78 0.39 20.31 2.63
CA TYR A 78 -0.69 21.21 3.05
C TYR A 78 -1.49 20.69 4.26
N PHE A 79 -1.39 19.40 4.58
CA PHE A 79 -2.23 18.76 5.60
C PHE A 79 -1.40 17.92 6.58
N HIS A 80 -1.83 17.93 7.84
CA HIS A 80 -1.16 17.21 8.93
C HIS A 80 -1.38 15.69 8.88
N GLY A 81 -0.54 14.95 9.60
CA GLY A 81 -0.69 13.50 9.81
C GLY A 81 -0.16 12.61 8.68
N LEU A 82 0.49 13.18 7.67
CA LEU A 82 1.08 12.45 6.53
C LEU A 82 2.63 12.48 6.52
N HIS A 83 3.25 13.09 7.54
CA HIS A 83 4.65 13.53 7.50
C HIS A 83 5.66 12.47 7.92
N ASP A 84 5.23 11.39 8.58
CA ASP A 84 6.14 10.39 9.14
C ASP A 84 5.59 8.94 9.05
N PRO A 85 5.13 8.51 7.86
CA PRO A 85 4.32 7.30 7.74
C PRO A 85 5.04 6.01 8.13
N GLN A 86 6.34 5.91 7.84
CA GLN A 86 7.13 4.71 8.15
C GLN A 86 7.39 4.57 9.65
N HIS A 87 7.80 5.66 10.31
CA HIS A 87 8.04 5.65 11.75
C HIS A 87 6.73 5.43 12.52
N MET A 88 5.63 6.03 12.07
CA MET A 88 4.29 5.82 12.64
C MET A 88 3.82 4.37 12.48
N HIS A 89 3.97 3.77 11.29
CA HIS A 89 3.57 2.38 11.03
C HIS A 89 4.19 1.41 12.04
N ASP A 90 5.43 1.67 12.44
CA ASP A 90 6.15 0.83 13.39
C ASP A 90 5.75 1.00 14.86
N ARG A 91 5.05 2.09 15.23
CA ARG A 91 4.93 2.52 16.64
C ARG A 91 3.52 2.90 17.08
N VAL A 92 2.67 3.36 16.18
CA VAL A 92 1.31 3.78 16.52
C VAL A 92 0.43 2.56 16.71
N TRP A 93 -0.29 2.53 17.82
CA TRP A 93 -1.01 1.33 18.29
C TRP A 93 -1.95 0.71 17.24
N TYR A 94 -2.78 1.51 16.55
CA TYR A 94 -3.73 0.94 15.56
C TYR A 94 -3.03 0.48 14.28
N LEU A 95 -1.83 0.97 14.01
CA LEU A 95 -1.00 0.53 12.89
C LEU A 95 -0.27 -0.78 13.20
N SER A 96 -0.29 -1.25 14.45
CA SER A 96 0.16 -2.60 14.76
C SER A 96 -0.69 -3.67 14.06
N VAL A 97 -1.95 -3.38 13.75
CA VAL A 97 -2.87 -4.33 13.07
C VAL A 97 -2.38 -4.68 11.66
N PRO A 98 -2.21 -3.72 10.72
CA PRO A 98 -1.66 -4.03 9.41
C PRO A 98 -0.21 -4.51 9.48
N LYS A 99 0.60 -3.95 10.39
CA LYS A 99 2.00 -4.35 10.57
C LYS A 99 2.12 -5.83 10.96
N SER A 100 1.41 -6.27 12.01
CA SER A 100 1.51 -7.64 12.50
C SER A 100 1.01 -8.64 11.47
N TYR A 101 -0.02 -8.29 10.69
CA TYR A 101 -0.53 -9.15 9.61
C TYR A 101 0.56 -9.47 8.57
N PHE A 102 1.30 -8.46 8.12
CA PHE A 102 2.37 -8.66 7.13
C PHE A 102 3.64 -9.25 7.75
N GLU A 103 3.99 -8.89 8.99
CA GLU A 103 5.13 -9.49 9.69
C GLU A 103 4.92 -11.00 9.91
N ASP A 104 3.69 -11.42 10.25
CA ASP A 104 3.31 -12.84 10.35
C ASP A 104 3.56 -13.56 9.00
N ALA A 105 2.92 -13.07 7.93
CA ALA A 105 3.05 -13.66 6.60
C ALA A 105 4.50 -13.69 6.08
N MET A 106 5.30 -12.65 6.34
CA MET A 106 6.70 -12.57 5.93
C MET A 106 7.63 -13.45 6.77
N SER A 107 7.27 -13.74 8.02
CA SER A 107 8.02 -14.62 8.90
C SER A 107 7.74 -16.11 8.64
N ALA A 108 6.65 -16.40 7.94
CA ALA A 108 6.24 -17.74 7.56
C ALA A 108 7.12 -18.36 6.44
N GLY A 109 6.83 -19.62 6.12
CA GLY A 109 7.47 -20.31 4.99
C GLY A 109 7.02 -19.74 3.63
N PRO A 110 7.78 -19.95 2.54
CA PRO A 110 7.49 -19.35 1.24
C PRO A 110 6.16 -19.81 0.64
N PHE A 111 5.67 -21.00 0.98
CA PHE A 111 4.36 -21.46 0.52
C PHE A 111 3.21 -20.80 1.28
N GLU A 112 3.36 -20.64 2.60
CA GLU A 112 2.38 -19.95 3.44
C GLU A 112 2.30 -18.47 3.08
N PHE A 113 3.43 -17.81 2.82
CA PHE A 113 3.47 -16.45 2.30
C PHE A 113 2.66 -16.29 1.00
N ILE A 114 2.82 -17.20 0.03
CA ILE A 114 2.08 -17.16 -1.23
C ILE A 114 0.59 -17.42 -1.01
N THR A 115 0.22 -18.34 -0.12
CA THR A 115 -1.19 -18.59 0.23
C THR A 115 -1.81 -17.38 0.94
N ALA A 116 -1.07 -16.74 1.85
CA ALA A 116 -1.54 -15.57 2.60
C ALA A 116 -1.66 -14.34 1.69
N ILE A 117 -0.59 -13.96 1.00
CA ILE A 117 -0.53 -12.71 0.25
C ILE A 117 -1.09 -12.88 -1.16
N SER A 118 -0.58 -13.79 -1.97
CA SER A 118 -1.04 -13.91 -3.37
C SER A 118 -2.48 -14.42 -3.49
N PHE A 119 -2.83 -15.47 -2.74
CA PHE A 119 -4.18 -16.04 -2.83
C PHE A 119 -5.19 -15.31 -1.95
N SER A 120 -4.94 -15.20 -0.64
CA SER A 120 -5.96 -14.66 0.26
C SER A 120 -6.09 -13.15 0.12
N PHE A 121 -4.98 -12.41 0.17
CA PHE A 121 -5.01 -10.95 0.14
C PHE A 121 -5.21 -10.38 -1.28
N GLU A 122 -4.36 -10.75 -2.24
CA GLU A 122 -4.34 -10.16 -3.59
C GLU A 122 -5.38 -10.74 -4.55
N TYR A 123 -5.98 -11.89 -4.24
CA TYR A 123 -7.04 -12.47 -5.06
C TYR A 123 -8.40 -12.45 -4.35
N VAL A 124 -8.55 -13.11 -3.20
CA VAL A 124 -9.87 -13.23 -2.53
C VAL A 124 -10.34 -11.89 -1.95
N LEU A 125 -9.47 -11.16 -1.26
CA LEU A 125 -9.85 -9.98 -0.48
C LEU A 125 -9.52 -8.65 -1.16
N THR A 126 -8.77 -8.67 -2.26
CA THR A 126 -8.17 -7.46 -2.87
C THR A 126 -9.20 -6.36 -3.14
N ASN A 127 -10.39 -6.73 -3.63
CA ASN A 127 -11.43 -5.76 -3.94
C ASN A 127 -11.99 -5.07 -2.70
N LEU A 128 -11.97 -5.71 -1.53
CA LEU A 128 -12.42 -5.11 -0.28
C LEU A 128 -11.44 -4.04 0.24
N LEU A 129 -10.19 -4.06 -0.23
CA LEU A 129 -9.23 -2.99 0.00
C LEU A 129 -9.26 -1.96 -1.13
N PHE A 130 -9.02 -2.40 -2.37
CA PHE A 130 -8.76 -1.51 -3.49
C PHE A 130 -9.99 -0.69 -3.91
N MET A 131 -11.16 -1.33 -4.06
CA MET A 131 -12.34 -0.63 -4.57
C MET A 131 -12.79 0.50 -3.63
N PRO A 132 -12.88 0.33 -2.30
CA PRO A 132 -13.26 1.44 -1.40
C PRO A 132 -12.32 2.65 -1.47
N PHE A 133 -11.00 2.47 -1.55
CA PHE A 133 -10.06 3.59 -1.64
C PHE A 133 -10.14 4.30 -3.00
N MET A 134 -10.07 3.54 -4.09
CA MET A 134 -9.99 4.13 -5.44
C MET A 134 -11.33 4.71 -5.90
N SER A 135 -12.43 4.00 -5.66
CA SER A 135 -13.76 4.58 -5.93
C SER A 135 -14.05 5.74 -4.97
N GLY A 136 -13.67 5.63 -3.69
CA GLY A 136 -13.77 6.72 -2.73
C GLY A 136 -13.05 7.98 -3.20
N ALA A 137 -11.86 7.86 -3.78
CA ALA A 137 -11.15 8.98 -4.39
C ALA A 137 -11.96 9.63 -5.53
N ALA A 138 -12.50 8.82 -6.45
CA ALA A 138 -13.30 9.30 -7.56
C ALA A 138 -14.57 10.05 -7.11
N TYR A 139 -15.27 9.54 -6.09
CA TYR A 139 -16.46 10.17 -5.53
C TYR A 139 -16.17 11.40 -4.65
N ASN A 140 -14.91 11.66 -4.29
CA ASN A 140 -14.51 12.77 -3.43
C ASN A 140 -13.57 13.78 -4.12
N GLY A 141 -13.44 13.73 -5.45
CA GLY A 141 -12.66 14.73 -6.20
C GLY A 141 -11.14 14.61 -6.07
N ASP A 142 -10.62 13.49 -5.55
CA ASP A 142 -9.19 13.23 -5.49
C ASP A 142 -8.68 12.67 -6.83
N MET A 143 -8.22 13.57 -7.70
CA MET A 143 -7.65 13.19 -9.00
C MET A 143 -6.23 12.60 -8.93
N ALA A 144 -5.57 12.60 -7.77
CA ALA A 144 -4.23 12.04 -7.66
C ALA A 144 -4.26 10.54 -7.36
N THR A 145 -5.27 10.10 -6.61
CA THR A 145 -5.45 8.70 -6.18
C THR A 145 -6.26 7.86 -7.19
N VAL A 146 -7.01 8.50 -8.09
CA VAL A 146 -7.77 7.83 -9.19
C VAL A 146 -6.87 7.50 -10.37
#